data_AF-A0A0C3ENF2-F1
#
_entry.id   AF-A0A0C3ENF2-F1
#
_cell.length_a   1.000
_cell.length_b   1.000
_cell.length_c   1.000
_cell.angle_alpha   90.00
_cell.angle_beta   90.00
_cell.angle_gamma   90.00
#
_symmetry.space_group_name_H-M   'P 1'
#
loop_
_entity.id
_entity.type
_entity.pdbx_description
1 polymer ?
#
loop_
_entity_poly.entity_id
_entity_poly.type
_entity_poly.pdbx_seq_one_letter_code
_entity_poly.pdbx_strand_id
1 'polypeptide(L)'
;MIKPWSQDMKVVAIAFHSVAVASTVFRLVYRWWMARFWWEDGWAALALLCDIVSLVSAVMVPPHLGRESHGPAVTISGWMAALSLAAVLWAARLSILLSIMRIGNPSKTLRRICIAMGFSFMIMFLALQGQRVELCITVQCRVFKSTAVSQLITDIIADLGLVALPIWLLREAKLSWTRRILIQSVFSASICITIITIIHSVILLSETSSGTLFFGHFKSALSLLICNLLVIITFIYRVCHRDKIDLEQMEPVFPRDLTTVDLYMNTGTNTNTNTHIGFTMDGCDCWTIGTGTNPMCEVTTSVYTVTVAPGSGPRAQEQEQDHQVARSQSC
;
A
#
# COMPACT_ATOMS: atom_id res chain seq x y z
N MET A 1 32.95 -21.33 -13.80
CA MET A 1 33.42 -21.64 -12.43
C MET A 1 33.10 -20.44 -11.55
N ILE A 2 31.97 -20.44 -10.86
CA ILE A 2 31.54 -19.30 -10.02
C ILE A 2 32.24 -19.43 -8.66
N LYS A 3 32.90 -18.36 -8.23
CA LYS A 3 33.69 -18.30 -6.99
C LYS A 3 32.81 -18.68 -5.79
N PRO A 4 33.29 -19.49 -4.82
CA PRO A 4 32.55 -19.76 -3.60
C PRO A 4 32.22 -18.45 -2.88
N TRP A 5 31.18 -18.51 -2.04
CA TRP A 5 30.61 -17.34 -1.35
C TRP A 5 31.71 -16.52 -0.65
N SER A 6 32.08 -15.38 -1.25
CA SER A 6 33.16 -14.52 -0.74
C SER A 6 32.66 -13.66 0.41
N GLN A 7 33.57 -13.29 1.33
CA GLN A 7 33.28 -12.33 2.40
C GLN A 7 32.70 -11.02 1.86
N ASP A 8 33.11 -10.62 0.65
CA ASP A 8 32.62 -9.40 -0.01
C ASP A 8 31.10 -9.44 -0.22
N MET A 9 30.55 -10.60 -0.60
CA MET A 9 29.11 -10.76 -0.84
C MET A 9 28.28 -10.68 0.44
N LYS A 10 28.84 -11.16 1.56
CA LYS A 10 28.22 -11.04 2.89
C LYS A 10 28.09 -9.59 3.32
N VAL A 11 29.18 -8.84 3.21
CA VAL A 11 29.23 -7.43 3.58
C VAL A 11 28.20 -6.64 2.77
N VAL A 12 28.12 -6.91 1.46
CA VAL A 12 27.13 -6.30 0.58
C VAL A 12 25.70 -6.64 1.01
N ALA A 13 25.40 -7.91 1.26
CA ALA A 13 24.06 -8.33 1.70
C ALA A 13 23.65 -7.67 3.03
N ILE A 14 24.54 -7.64 4.02
CA ILE A 14 24.32 -6.99 5.32
C ILE A 14 24.07 -5.49 5.14
N ALA A 15 24.85 -4.82 4.28
CA ALA A 15 24.68 -3.40 4.00
C ALA A 15 23.29 -3.12 3.40
N PHE A 16 22.87 -3.90 2.39
CA PHE A 16 21.56 -3.74 1.77
C PHE A 16 20.41 -3.97 2.76
N HIS A 17 20.47 -5.04 3.56
CA HIS A 17 19.47 -5.29 4.60
C HIS A 17 19.46 -4.18 5.66
N SER A 18 20.62 -3.66 6.07
CA SER A 18 20.68 -2.57 7.06
C SER A 18 20.00 -1.29 6.55
N VAL A 19 20.24 -0.92 5.29
CA VAL A 19 19.57 0.23 4.67
C VAL A 19 18.06 -0.03 4.51
N ALA A 20 17.67 -1.25 4.13
CA ALA A 20 16.26 -1.63 4.02
C ALA A 20 15.54 -1.58 5.38
N VAL A 21 16.16 -2.11 6.44
CA VAL A 21 15.67 -2.02 7.83
C VAL A 21 15.54 -0.57 8.27
N ALA A 22 16.60 0.24 8.11
CA ALA A 22 16.59 1.64 8.52
C ALA A 22 15.49 2.45 7.80
N SER A 23 15.35 2.25 6.48
CA SER A 23 14.28 2.90 5.70
C SER A 23 12.88 2.45 6.11
N THR A 24 12.68 1.17 6.47
CA THR A 24 11.39 0.65 6.94
C THR A 24 11.06 1.21 8.32
N VAL A 25 12.01 1.23 9.24
CA VAL A 25 11.84 1.79 10.59
C VAL A 25 11.51 3.28 10.49
N PHE A 26 12.25 4.04 9.68
CA PHE A 26 11.94 5.45 9.43
C PHE A 26 10.50 5.64 8.95
N ARG A 27 10.07 4.84 7.96
CA ARG A 27 8.68 4.86 7.45
C ARG A 27 7.66 4.55 8.56
N LEU A 28 7.90 3.53 9.39
CA LEU A 28 6.99 3.13 10.47
C LEU A 28 6.91 4.19 11.57
N VAL A 29 8.05 4.70 12.04
CA VAL A 29 8.13 5.74 13.08
C VAL A 29 7.43 7.02 12.60
N TYR A 30 7.67 7.43 11.36
CA TYR A 30 7.02 8.59 10.79
C TYR A 30 5.48 8.44 10.76
N ARG A 31 4.98 7.26 10.33
CA ARG A 31 3.54 7.00 10.28
C ARG A 31 2.92 6.84 11.67
N TRP A 32 3.66 6.24 12.61
CA TRP A 32 3.30 6.16 14.01
C TRP A 32 3.13 7.56 14.59
N TRP A 33 4.08 8.46 14.33
CA TRP A 33 4.04 9.83 14.81
C TRP A 33 2.84 10.62 14.27
N MET A 34 2.45 10.36 13.01
CA MET A 34 1.24 10.94 12.41
C MET A 34 -0.08 10.32 12.92
N ALA A 35 -0.04 9.44 13.94
CA ALA A 35 -1.17 8.81 14.62
C ALA A 35 -2.21 8.14 13.69
N ARG A 36 -1.78 7.69 12.50
CA ARG A 36 -2.63 7.00 11.53
C ARG A 36 -2.11 5.59 11.29
N PHE A 37 -2.11 4.79 12.36
CA PHE A 37 -1.80 3.37 12.29
C PHE A 37 -2.93 2.62 11.60
N TRP A 38 -2.65 2.09 10.42
CA TRP A 38 -3.60 1.30 9.63
C TRP A 38 -3.06 -0.11 9.42
N TRP A 39 -3.93 -1.03 8.97
CA TRP A 39 -3.55 -2.40 8.61
C TRP A 39 -2.37 -2.48 7.62
N GLU A 40 -2.12 -1.44 6.83
CA GLU A 40 -0.94 -1.34 5.94
C GLU A 40 0.38 -1.36 6.70
N ASP A 41 0.42 -0.71 7.86
CA ASP A 41 1.62 -0.57 8.68
C ASP A 41 1.94 -1.89 9.40
N GLY A 42 0.90 -2.71 9.67
CA GLY A 42 1.07 -4.08 10.13
C GLY A 42 1.84 -4.96 9.14
N TRP A 43 1.51 -4.87 7.85
CA TRP A 43 2.27 -5.60 6.81
C TRP A 43 3.70 -5.10 6.65
N ALA A 44 3.94 -3.78 6.80
CA ALA A 44 5.29 -3.23 6.79
C ALA A 44 6.11 -3.68 8.01
N ALA A 45 5.49 -3.77 9.20
CA ALA A 45 6.13 -4.30 10.40
C ALA A 45 6.42 -5.81 10.26
N LEU A 46 5.51 -6.59 9.67
CA LEU A 46 5.75 -7.99 9.37
C LEU A 46 6.92 -8.15 8.39
N ALA A 47 6.97 -7.34 7.33
CA ALA A 47 8.10 -7.34 6.39
C ALA A 47 9.42 -7.02 7.11
N LEU A 48 9.42 -6.03 8.02
CA LEU A 48 10.60 -5.68 8.83
C LEU A 48 11.07 -6.86 9.70
N LEU A 49 10.16 -7.53 10.39
CA LEU A 49 10.49 -8.67 11.24
C LEU A 49 11.07 -9.83 10.41
N CYS A 50 10.46 -10.13 9.25
CA CYS A 50 10.98 -11.14 8.34
C CYS A 50 12.34 -10.72 7.72
N ASP A 51 12.57 -9.43 7.49
CA ASP A 51 13.86 -8.94 6.97
C ASP A 51 14.97 -9.09 8.02
N ILE A 52 14.68 -8.81 9.29
CA ILE A 52 15.61 -9.06 10.41
C ILE A 52 15.96 -10.55 10.49
N VAL A 53 14.97 -11.44 10.38
CA VAL A 53 15.21 -12.89 10.30
C VAL A 53 16.11 -13.26 9.12
N SER A 54 15.88 -12.63 7.96
CA SER A 54 16.71 -12.81 6.76
C SER A 54 18.15 -12.35 6.99
N LEU A 55 18.35 -11.21 7.68
CA LEU A 55 19.66 -10.71 8.05
C LEU A 55 20.40 -11.66 8.99
N VAL A 56 19.72 -12.15 10.04
CA VAL A 56 20.28 -13.15 10.96
C VAL A 56 20.67 -14.42 10.20
N SER A 57 19.81 -14.89 9.29
CA SER A 57 20.10 -16.07 8.47
C SER A 57 21.34 -15.87 7.58
N ALA A 58 21.56 -14.67 7.02
CA ALA A 58 22.74 -14.36 6.22
C ALA A 58 24.04 -14.38 7.04
N VAL A 59 23.98 -13.92 8.29
CA VAL A 59 25.13 -13.90 9.22
C VAL A 59 25.48 -15.32 9.69
N MET A 60 24.48 -16.17 9.91
CA MET A 60 24.68 -17.54 10.40
C MET A 60 25.36 -18.47 9.37
N VAL A 61 25.38 -18.13 8.08
CA VAL A 61 26.04 -18.96 7.05
C VAL A 61 27.57 -18.81 7.16
N PRO A 62 28.33 -19.86 7.54
CA PRO A 62 29.77 -19.77 7.71
C PRO A 62 30.49 -19.53 6.37
N PRO A 63 31.55 -18.70 6.32
CA PRO A 63 32.20 -18.26 5.08
C PRO A 63 33.06 -19.32 4.37
N HIS A 64 33.39 -20.44 5.02
CA HIS A 64 34.51 -21.29 4.58
C HIS A 64 34.22 -22.80 4.45
N LEU A 65 32.99 -23.25 4.64
CA LEU A 65 32.71 -24.69 4.51
C LEU A 65 32.25 -25.00 3.07
N GLY A 66 33.25 -25.34 2.25
CA GLY A 66 33.02 -25.97 0.96
C GLY A 66 32.14 -27.21 1.13
N ARG A 67 31.06 -27.26 0.33
CA ARG A 67 30.27 -28.38 -0.20
C ARG A 67 29.85 -29.59 0.66
N GLU A 68 30.44 -29.84 1.83
CA GLU A 68 30.33 -31.13 2.54
C GLU A 68 29.83 -31.00 4.00
N SER A 69 29.68 -29.78 4.55
CA SER A 69 29.20 -29.65 5.94
C SER A 69 27.68 -29.61 5.99
N HIS A 70 27.05 -30.78 6.02
CA HIS A 70 25.61 -30.98 6.27
C HIS A 70 25.27 -30.76 7.76
N GLY A 71 25.71 -29.63 8.32
CA GLY A 71 25.35 -29.27 9.69
C GLY A 71 23.88 -28.82 9.77
N PRO A 72 23.15 -29.18 10.85
CA PRO A 72 21.75 -28.77 11.03
C PRO A 72 21.57 -27.25 11.00
N ALA A 73 22.58 -26.48 11.43
CA ALA A 73 22.56 -25.02 11.40
C ALA A 73 22.44 -24.43 9.98
N VAL A 74 23.12 -25.00 8.99
CA VAL A 74 23.09 -24.52 7.60
C VAL A 74 21.72 -24.78 6.97
N THR A 75 21.14 -25.95 7.26
CA THR A 75 19.79 -26.31 6.83
C THR A 75 18.76 -25.36 7.43
N ILE A 76 18.84 -25.10 8.74
CA ILE A 76 17.94 -24.18 9.45
C ILE A 76 18.08 -22.76 8.89
N SER A 77 19.30 -22.25 8.70
CA SER A 77 19.51 -20.89 8.16
C SER A 77 18.97 -20.75 6.74
N GLY A 78 19.18 -21.76 5.89
CA GLY A 78 18.62 -21.78 4.54
C GLY A 78 17.09 -21.77 4.55
N TRP A 79 16.48 -22.44 5.53
CA TRP A 79 15.03 -22.48 5.70
C TRP A 79 14.43 -21.17 6.16
N MET A 80 15.03 -20.61 7.22
CA MET A 80 14.65 -19.29 7.73
C MET A 80 14.74 -18.26 6.61
N ALA A 81 15.87 -18.23 5.88
CA ALA A 81 16.06 -17.35 4.73
C ALA A 81 14.99 -17.56 3.65
N ALA A 82 14.74 -18.80 3.24
CA ALA A 82 13.77 -19.07 2.18
C ALA A 82 12.37 -18.56 2.54
N LEU A 83 11.87 -18.91 3.74
CA LEU A 83 10.54 -18.50 4.20
C LEU A 83 10.46 -16.98 4.41
N SER A 84 11.47 -16.39 5.05
CA SER A 84 11.49 -14.97 5.40
C SER A 84 11.61 -14.08 4.17
N LEU A 85 12.50 -14.40 3.21
CA LEU A 85 12.65 -13.62 1.98
C LEU A 85 11.36 -13.59 1.16
N ALA A 86 10.64 -14.72 1.11
CA ALA A 86 9.33 -14.77 0.47
C ALA A 86 8.29 -13.93 1.24
N ALA A 87 8.24 -14.05 2.57
CA ALA A 87 7.33 -13.24 3.39
C ALA A 87 7.57 -11.73 3.22
N VAL A 88 8.83 -11.28 3.18
CA VAL A 88 9.19 -9.89 2.91
C VAL A 88 8.62 -9.41 1.57
N LEU A 89 8.82 -10.18 0.50
CA LEU A 89 8.36 -9.82 -0.85
C LEU A 89 6.83 -9.71 -0.90
N TRP A 90 6.11 -10.69 -0.37
CA TRP A 90 4.65 -10.70 -0.39
C TRP A 90 4.05 -9.61 0.53
N ALA A 91 4.64 -9.39 1.71
CA ALA A 91 4.23 -8.31 2.59
C ALA A 91 4.47 -6.93 1.96
N ALA A 92 5.57 -6.74 1.22
CA ALA A 92 5.84 -5.51 0.47
C ALA A 92 4.79 -5.27 -0.62
N ARG A 93 4.43 -6.30 -1.41
CA ARG A 93 3.37 -6.21 -2.43
C ARG A 93 2.02 -5.82 -1.84
N LEU A 94 1.64 -6.44 -0.71
CA LEU A 94 0.40 -6.10 0.01
C LEU A 94 0.43 -4.67 0.56
N SER A 95 1.57 -4.23 1.09
CA SER A 95 1.76 -2.84 1.55
C SER A 95 1.57 -1.83 0.41
N ILE A 96 2.10 -2.10 -0.78
CA ILE A 96 1.90 -1.27 -1.98
C ILE A 96 0.42 -1.27 -2.39
N LEU A 97 -0.20 -2.44 -2.49
CA LEU A 97 -1.61 -2.57 -2.88
C LEU A 97 -2.54 -1.75 -1.97
N LEU A 98 -2.36 -1.88 -0.66
CA LEU A 98 -3.16 -1.13 0.32
C LEU A 98 -2.88 0.38 0.21
N SER A 99 -1.61 0.78 0.05
CA SER A 99 -1.25 2.18 -0.15
C SER A 99 -1.93 2.79 -1.39
N ILE A 100 -2.07 2.03 -2.48
CA ILE A 100 -2.81 2.49 -3.68
C ILE A 100 -4.30 2.62 -3.37
N MET A 101 -4.89 1.64 -2.69
CA MET A 101 -6.31 1.67 -2.29
C MET A 101 -6.62 2.91 -1.43
N ARG A 102 -5.71 3.28 -0.52
CA ARG A 102 -5.87 4.45 0.34
C ARG A 102 -5.75 5.77 -0.42
N ILE A 103 -4.80 5.90 -1.33
CA ILE A 103 -4.54 7.16 -2.02
C ILE A 103 -5.55 7.45 -3.14
N GLY A 104 -6.06 6.40 -3.77
CA GLY A 104 -6.97 6.51 -4.89
C GLY A 104 -8.35 7.04 -4.51
N ASN A 105 -8.79 6.79 -3.27
CA ASN A 105 -10.21 6.80 -2.86
C ASN A 105 -11.11 6.24 -3.98
N PRO A 106 -10.91 4.97 -4.37
CA PRO A 106 -11.51 4.41 -5.58
C PRO A 106 -13.04 4.28 -5.44
N SER A 107 -13.72 4.17 -6.59
CA SER A 107 -15.14 3.82 -6.65
C SER A 107 -15.43 2.51 -5.88
N LYS A 108 -16.67 2.31 -5.42
CA LYS A 108 -17.06 1.12 -4.63
C LYS A 108 -16.67 -0.19 -5.34
N THR A 109 -16.79 -0.23 -6.67
CA THR A 109 -16.43 -1.38 -7.51
C THR A 109 -14.92 -1.62 -7.51
N LEU A 110 -14.12 -0.59 -7.77
CA LEU A 110 -12.66 -0.71 -7.80
C LEU A 110 -12.10 -1.07 -6.42
N ARG A 111 -12.68 -0.53 -5.33
CA ARG A 111 -12.35 -0.94 -3.96
C ARG A 111 -12.58 -2.44 -3.74
N ARG A 112 -13.69 -2.99 -4.21
CA ARG A 112 -13.99 -4.43 -4.09
C ARG A 112 -12.95 -5.28 -4.83
N ILE A 113 -12.48 -4.81 -5.99
CA ILE A 113 -11.47 -5.51 -6.78
C ILE A 113 -10.09 -5.44 -6.12
N CYS A 114 -9.68 -4.29 -5.59
CA CYS A 114 -8.45 -4.18 -4.80
C CYS A 114 -8.45 -5.15 -3.61
N ILE A 115 -9.57 -5.25 -2.90
CA ILE A 115 -9.73 -6.19 -1.77
C ILE A 115 -9.64 -7.64 -2.26
N ALA A 116 -10.35 -7.98 -3.34
CA ALA A 116 -10.29 -9.33 -3.93
C ALA A 116 -8.87 -9.71 -4.39
N MET A 117 -8.13 -8.77 -4.99
CA MET A 117 -6.72 -8.96 -5.33
C MET A 117 -5.84 -9.17 -4.09
N GLY A 118 -6.07 -8.40 -3.03
CA GLY A 118 -5.34 -8.57 -1.76
C GLY A 118 -5.56 -9.95 -1.15
N PHE A 119 -6.80 -10.44 -1.14
CA PHE A 119 -7.11 -11.81 -0.72
C PHE A 119 -6.47 -12.86 -1.63
N SER A 120 -6.52 -12.65 -2.95
CA SER A 120 -5.86 -13.54 -3.91
C SER A 120 -4.35 -13.63 -3.66
N PHE A 121 -3.68 -12.50 -3.42
CA PHE A 121 -2.25 -12.46 -3.11
C PHE A 121 -1.94 -13.18 -1.80
N MET A 122 -2.76 -13.01 -0.77
CA MET A 122 -2.62 -13.74 0.48
C MET A 122 -2.76 -15.26 0.30
N ILE A 123 -3.74 -15.71 -0.49
CA ILE A 123 -3.93 -17.14 -0.78
C ILE A 123 -2.73 -17.69 -1.56
N MET A 124 -2.26 -16.97 -2.58
CA MET A 124 -1.07 -17.36 -3.35
C MET A 124 0.18 -17.46 -2.47
N PHE A 125 0.37 -16.48 -1.56
CA PHE A 125 1.44 -16.48 -0.59
C PHE A 125 1.39 -17.72 0.31
N LEU A 126 0.24 -18.00 0.94
CA LEU A 126 0.08 -19.15 1.83
C LEU A 126 0.27 -20.47 1.10
N ALA A 127 -0.22 -20.59 -0.14
CA ALA A 127 -0.03 -21.77 -0.97
C ALA A 127 1.45 -22.02 -1.29
N LEU A 128 2.20 -20.97 -1.65
CA LEU A 128 3.65 -21.08 -1.90
C LEU A 128 4.44 -21.44 -0.64
N GLN A 129 4.07 -20.88 0.51
CA GLN A 129 4.71 -21.23 1.78
C GLN A 129 4.39 -22.68 2.15
N GLY A 130 3.14 -23.12 1.99
CA GLY A 130 2.75 -24.51 2.19
C GLY A 130 3.54 -25.47 1.31
N GLN A 131 3.65 -25.19 0.01
CA GLN A 131 4.46 -25.99 -0.91
C GLN A 131 5.92 -26.13 -0.46
N ARG A 132 6.52 -25.05 0.06
CA ARG A 132 7.90 -25.04 0.55
C ARG A 132 8.05 -25.83 1.85
N VAL A 133 7.07 -25.71 2.75
CA VAL A 133 7.03 -26.44 4.02
C VAL A 133 6.96 -27.94 3.76
N GLU A 134 6.00 -28.37 2.94
CA GLU A 134 5.80 -29.77 2.57
C GLU A 134 7.03 -30.38 1.91
N LEU A 135 7.65 -29.67 0.95
CA LEU A 135 8.84 -30.18 0.25
C LEU A 135 10.06 -30.35 1.16
N CYS A 136 10.16 -29.56 2.23
CA CYS A 136 11.26 -29.73 3.17
C CYS A 136 11.06 -30.91 4.10
N ILE A 137 9.83 -31.08 4.61
CA ILE A 137 9.49 -32.22 5.48
C ILE A 137 9.72 -33.53 4.72
N THR A 138 9.40 -33.57 3.43
CA THR A 138 9.44 -34.79 2.61
C THR A 138 10.78 -35.08 1.94
N VAL A 139 11.51 -34.08 1.42
CA VAL A 139 12.67 -34.30 0.52
C VAL A 139 13.93 -33.52 0.95
N GLN A 140 14.17 -33.40 2.25
CA GLN A 140 15.35 -32.75 2.82
C GLN A 140 15.61 -31.34 2.23
N CYS A 141 14.53 -30.64 1.89
CA CYS A 141 14.54 -29.23 1.49
C CYS A 141 15.39 -28.97 0.23
N ARG A 142 15.51 -29.97 -0.67
CA ARG A 142 16.12 -29.78 -1.98
C ARG A 142 15.19 -28.93 -2.84
N VAL A 143 15.66 -27.76 -3.28
CA VAL A 143 14.87 -26.85 -4.12
C VAL A 143 14.56 -27.52 -5.46
N PHE A 144 13.28 -27.81 -5.70
CA PHE A 144 12.81 -28.40 -6.95
C PHE A 144 12.53 -27.34 -8.00
N LYS A 145 12.80 -27.68 -9.26
CA LYS A 145 12.51 -26.83 -10.43
C LYS A 145 11.03 -26.43 -10.51
N SER A 146 10.12 -27.32 -10.09
CA SER A 146 8.67 -27.07 -10.12
C SER A 146 8.26 -25.90 -9.21
N THR A 147 8.80 -25.84 -7.99
CA THR A 147 8.51 -24.74 -7.04
C THR A 147 9.08 -23.41 -7.52
N ALA A 148 10.23 -23.42 -8.18
CA ALA A 148 10.80 -22.23 -8.78
C ALA A 148 9.90 -21.66 -9.89
N VAL A 149 9.32 -22.54 -10.72
CA VAL A 149 8.39 -22.14 -11.79
C VAL A 149 7.08 -21.61 -11.21
N SER A 150 6.47 -22.28 -10.23
CA SER A 150 5.23 -21.80 -9.60
C SER A 150 5.44 -20.44 -8.94
N GLN A 151 6.58 -20.25 -8.26
CA GLN A 151 6.95 -18.96 -7.70
C GLN A 151 7.12 -17.87 -8.77
N LEU A 152 7.80 -18.17 -9.88
CA LEU A 152 7.98 -17.19 -10.96
C LEU A 152 6.65 -16.75 -11.56
N ILE A 153 5.76 -17.71 -11.84
CA ILE A 153 4.44 -17.41 -12.43
C ILE A 153 3.60 -16.55 -11.48
N THR A 154 3.56 -16.93 -10.20
CA THR A 154 2.81 -16.19 -9.17
C THR A 154 3.39 -14.80 -8.93
N ASP A 155 4.72 -14.64 -8.95
CA ASP A 155 5.40 -13.35 -8.88
C ASP A 155 4.98 -12.44 -10.05
N ILE A 156 5.02 -12.96 -11.28
CA ILE A 156 4.64 -12.19 -12.49
C ILE A 156 3.16 -11.78 -12.43
N ILE A 157 2.26 -12.70 -12.07
CA ILE A 157 0.82 -12.39 -11.96
C ILE A 157 0.58 -11.27 -10.94
N ALA A 158 1.25 -11.34 -9.78
CA ALA A 158 1.11 -10.33 -8.75
C ALA A 158 1.64 -8.96 -9.22
N ASP A 159 2.80 -8.93 -9.87
CA ASP A 159 3.42 -7.69 -10.36
C ASP A 159 2.58 -7.07 -11.50
N LEU A 160 2.02 -7.89 -12.41
CA LEU A 160 1.07 -7.43 -13.44
C LEU A 160 -0.21 -6.87 -12.81
N GLY A 161 -0.73 -7.51 -11.76
CA GLY A 161 -1.87 -6.99 -11.01
C GLY A 161 -1.59 -5.62 -10.41
N LEU A 162 -0.43 -5.46 -9.75
CA LEU A 162 -0.01 -4.18 -9.16
C LEU A 162 0.21 -3.07 -10.20
N VAL A 163 0.56 -3.42 -11.44
CA VAL A 163 0.69 -2.47 -12.56
C VAL A 163 -0.67 -2.14 -13.19
N ALA A 164 -1.54 -3.13 -13.37
CA ALA A 164 -2.85 -2.96 -13.99
C ALA A 164 -3.76 -2.06 -13.15
N LEU A 165 -3.71 -2.21 -11.82
CA LEU A 165 -4.58 -1.48 -10.88
C LEU A 165 -4.46 0.05 -10.97
N PRO A 166 -3.26 0.67 -10.92
CA PRO A 166 -3.13 2.12 -11.11
C PRO A 166 -3.46 2.58 -12.53
N ILE A 167 -3.16 1.79 -13.57
CA ILE A 167 -3.55 2.10 -14.96
C ILE A 167 -5.07 2.17 -15.07
N TRP A 168 -5.76 1.22 -14.44
CA TRP A 168 -7.21 1.19 -14.46
C TRP A 168 -7.81 2.37 -13.68
N LEU A 169 -7.23 2.68 -12.52
CA LEU A 169 -7.61 3.84 -11.71
C LEU A 169 -7.44 5.17 -12.48
N LEU A 170 -6.45 5.28 -13.37
CA LEU A 170 -6.29 6.43 -14.25
C LEU A 170 -7.34 6.52 -15.36
N ARG A 171 -7.79 5.37 -15.89
CA ARG A 171 -8.80 5.37 -16.95
C ARG A 171 -10.15 5.86 -16.44
N GLU A 172 -10.52 5.48 -15.22
CA GLU A 172 -11.85 5.77 -14.68
C GLU A 172 -11.96 7.22 -14.18
N ALA A 173 -10.85 7.83 -13.77
CA ALA A 173 -10.93 9.11 -13.11
C ALA A 173 -10.01 10.15 -13.77
N LYS A 174 -10.59 11.30 -14.14
CA LYS A 174 -9.92 12.48 -14.72
C LYS A 174 -8.99 13.12 -13.69
N LEU A 175 -7.89 12.44 -13.39
CA LEU A 175 -7.05 12.72 -12.22
C LEU A 175 -6.03 13.82 -12.45
N SER A 176 -5.80 14.58 -11.37
CA SER A 176 -4.80 15.63 -11.24
C SER A 176 -3.36 15.10 -11.33
N TRP A 177 -2.44 16.00 -11.70
CA TRP A 177 -1.03 15.73 -11.99
C TRP A 177 -0.29 14.93 -10.91
N THR A 178 -0.55 15.22 -9.63
CA THR A 178 0.08 14.54 -8.48
C THR A 178 -0.14 13.04 -8.47
N ARG A 179 -1.30 12.57 -8.93
CA ARG A 179 -1.59 11.13 -8.96
C ARG A 179 -0.90 10.42 -10.13
N ARG A 180 -0.57 11.14 -11.21
CA ARG A 180 0.22 10.58 -12.32
C ARG A 180 1.64 10.23 -11.88
N ILE A 181 2.26 11.08 -11.07
CA ILE A 181 3.63 10.86 -10.54
C ILE A 181 3.68 9.59 -9.69
N LEU A 182 2.70 9.39 -8.81
CA LEU A 182 2.63 8.19 -7.97
C LEU A 182 2.52 6.92 -8.80
N ILE A 183 1.73 6.97 -9.87
CA ILE A 183 1.51 5.81 -10.74
C ILE A 183 2.73 5.50 -11.58
N GLN A 184 3.40 6.53 -12.11
CA GLN A 184 4.66 6.37 -12.82
C GLN A 184 5.74 5.78 -11.90
N SER A 185 5.78 6.19 -10.63
CA SER A 185 6.71 5.69 -9.64
C SER A 185 6.46 4.20 -9.32
N VAL A 186 5.21 3.82 -9.05
CA VAL A 186 4.83 2.41 -8.81
C VAL A 186 5.12 1.55 -10.04
N PHE A 187 4.79 2.04 -11.23
CA PHE A 187 5.05 1.32 -12.49
C PHE A 187 6.54 1.05 -12.69
N SER A 188 7.39 2.07 -12.49
CA SER A 188 8.84 1.91 -12.58
C SER A 188 9.37 0.91 -11.57
N ALA A 189 8.91 0.98 -10.31
CA ALA A 189 9.29 0.04 -9.26
C ALA A 189 8.91 -1.41 -9.59
N SER A 190 7.68 -1.64 -10.05
CA SER A 190 7.22 -2.98 -10.43
C SER A 190 8.04 -3.55 -11.60
N ILE A 191 8.38 -2.73 -12.61
CA ILE A 191 9.25 -3.17 -13.72
C ILE A 191 10.63 -3.55 -13.20
N CYS A 192 11.25 -2.73 -12.35
CA CYS A 192 12.55 -3.02 -11.76
C CYS A 192 12.53 -4.34 -10.99
N ILE A 193 11.51 -4.55 -10.14
CA ILE A 193 11.33 -5.79 -9.38
C ILE A 193 11.20 -6.99 -10.33
N THR A 194 10.35 -6.91 -11.37
CA THR A 194 10.17 -7.98 -12.35
C THR A 194 11.46 -8.33 -13.10
N ILE A 195 12.27 -7.34 -13.49
CA ILE A 195 13.56 -7.62 -14.15
C ILE A 195 14.48 -8.41 -13.22
N ILE A 196 14.58 -7.99 -11.95
CA ILE A 196 15.40 -8.67 -10.95
C ILE A 196 14.85 -10.08 -10.67
N THR A 197 13.53 -10.25 -10.62
CA THR A 197 12.91 -11.56 -10.38
C THR A 197 13.22 -12.52 -11.52
N ILE A 198 13.14 -12.08 -12.78
CA ILE A 198 13.49 -12.88 -13.95
C ILE A 198 14.96 -13.31 -13.91
N ILE A 199 15.88 -12.37 -13.65
CA ILE A 199 17.32 -12.68 -13.54
C ILE A 199 17.56 -13.72 -12.44
N HIS A 200 16.96 -13.52 -11.26
CA HIS A 200 17.08 -14.47 -10.15
C HIS A 200 16.55 -15.85 -10.52
N SER A 201 15.41 -15.91 -11.21
CA SER A 201 14.81 -17.18 -11.66
C SER A 201 15.66 -17.88 -12.71
N VAL A 202 16.26 -17.16 -13.66
CA VAL A 202 17.18 -17.76 -14.64
C VAL A 202 18.39 -18.37 -13.93
N ILE A 203 18.97 -17.65 -12.96
CA ILE A 203 20.12 -18.13 -12.17
C ILE A 203 19.72 -19.33 -11.31
N LEU A 204 18.52 -19.31 -10.73
CA LEU A 204 17.97 -20.42 -9.94
C LEU A 204 17.78 -21.69 -10.79
N LEU A 205 17.43 -21.56 -12.08
CA LEU A 205 17.24 -22.67 -13.00
C LEU A 205 18.56 -23.21 -13.57
N SER A 206 19.60 -22.39 -13.63
CA SER A 206 20.87 -22.67 -14.31
C SER A 206 21.90 -23.50 -13.49
N GLU A 207 21.45 -24.30 -12.53
CA GLU A 207 22.22 -25.10 -11.55
C GLU A 207 22.47 -24.43 -10.19
N THR A 208 22.46 -25.26 -9.14
CA THR A 208 22.62 -24.93 -7.73
C THR A 208 24.03 -24.41 -7.44
N SER A 209 24.30 -23.18 -7.84
CA SER A 209 25.53 -22.45 -7.48
C SER A 209 25.30 -21.66 -6.19
N SER A 210 26.38 -21.39 -5.45
CA SER A 210 26.35 -20.51 -4.27
C SER A 210 25.80 -19.10 -4.57
N GLY A 211 25.68 -18.71 -5.84
CA GLY A 211 25.10 -17.44 -6.27
C GLY A 211 23.60 -17.33 -5.98
N THR A 212 22.85 -18.43 -5.99
CA THR A 212 21.39 -18.38 -5.84
C THR A 212 20.93 -17.75 -4.52
N LEU A 213 21.65 -18.04 -3.43
CA LEU A 213 21.36 -17.48 -2.11
C LEU A 213 21.65 -15.97 -2.08
N PHE A 214 22.79 -15.55 -2.64
CA PHE A 214 23.16 -14.14 -2.75
C PHE A 214 22.11 -13.33 -3.51
N PHE A 215 21.70 -13.81 -4.68
CA PHE A 215 20.65 -13.15 -5.46
C PHE A 215 19.30 -13.13 -4.73
N GLY A 216 19.01 -14.13 -3.87
CA GLY A 216 17.84 -14.13 -3.01
C GLY A 216 17.85 -12.98 -2.00
N HIS A 217 18.94 -12.81 -1.25
CA HIS A 217 19.11 -11.70 -0.30
C HIS A 217 19.06 -10.35 -1.01
N PHE A 218 19.81 -10.21 -2.12
CA PHE A 218 19.83 -8.99 -2.90
C PHE A 218 18.44 -8.62 -3.44
N LYS A 219 17.72 -9.58 -4.03
CA LYS A 219 16.36 -9.39 -4.55
C LYS A 219 15.40 -8.92 -3.45
N SER A 220 15.44 -9.56 -2.28
CA SER A 220 14.54 -9.23 -1.18
C SER A 220 14.85 -7.85 -0.59
N ALA A 221 16.11 -7.57 -0.27
CA ALA A 221 16.53 -6.29 0.29
C ALA A 221 16.23 -5.13 -0.68
N LEU A 222 16.50 -5.33 -1.98
CA LEU A 222 16.23 -4.32 -3.00
C LEU A 222 14.72 -4.11 -3.21
N SER A 223 13.90 -5.17 -3.16
CA SER A 223 12.45 -5.03 -3.24
C SER A 223 11.88 -4.25 -2.05
N LEU A 224 12.35 -4.54 -0.83
CA LEU A 224 11.96 -3.82 0.38
C LEU A 224 12.40 -2.34 0.31
N LEU A 225 13.63 -2.09 -0.13
CA LEU A 225 14.16 -0.74 -0.38
C LEU A 225 13.28 0.03 -1.37
N ILE A 226 12.98 -0.56 -2.54
CA ILE A 226 12.14 0.06 -3.57
C ILE A 226 10.75 0.36 -2.99
N CYS A 227 10.13 -0.58 -2.29
CA CYS A 227 8.83 -0.39 -1.64
C CYS A 227 8.83 0.76 -0.62
N ASN A 228 9.90 0.89 0.17
CA ASN A 228 10.04 1.98 1.13
C ASN A 228 10.33 3.32 0.44
N LEU A 229 11.17 3.32 -0.59
CA LEU A 229 11.49 4.51 -1.37
C LEU A 229 10.26 5.11 -2.03
N LEU A 230 9.34 4.30 -2.57
CA LEU A 230 8.08 4.80 -3.12
C LEU A 230 7.29 5.64 -2.09
N VAL A 231 7.24 5.19 -0.84
CA VAL A 231 6.53 5.92 0.22
C VAL A 231 7.31 7.13 0.71
N ILE A 232 8.65 7.04 0.80
CA ILE A 232 9.49 8.16 1.19
C ILE A 232 9.45 9.27 0.13
N ILE A 233 9.56 8.92 -1.16
CA ILE A 233 9.51 9.88 -2.28
C ILE A 233 8.15 10.58 -2.32
N THR A 234 7.06 9.82 -2.23
CA THR A 234 5.72 10.42 -2.23
C THR A 234 5.47 11.30 -1.00
N PHE A 235 6.12 10.99 0.13
CA PHE A 235 6.12 11.83 1.31
C PHE A 235 6.92 13.13 1.11
N ILE A 236 8.18 13.04 0.68
CA ILE A 236 9.04 14.21 0.40
C ILE A 236 8.35 15.14 -0.59
N TYR A 237 7.79 14.59 -1.66
CA TYR A 237 7.03 15.36 -2.65
C TYR A 237 5.88 16.14 -1.99
N ARG A 238 5.13 15.53 -1.07
CA ARG A 238 4.03 16.19 -0.37
C ARG A 238 4.50 17.28 0.58
N VAL A 239 5.62 17.10 1.25
CA VAL A 239 6.19 18.10 2.17
C VAL A 239 6.71 19.28 1.36
N CYS A 240 7.62 19.04 0.42
CA CYS A 240 8.24 20.10 -0.37
C CYS A 240 7.24 20.87 -1.25
N HIS A 241 6.13 20.24 -1.67
CA HIS A 241 5.10 20.92 -2.44
C HIS A 241 4.11 21.70 -1.57
N ARG A 242 3.90 21.35 -0.29
CA ARG A 242 3.06 22.15 0.60
C ARG A 242 3.67 23.55 0.79
N ASP A 243 4.96 23.61 1.02
CA ASP A 243 5.68 24.88 1.21
C ASP A 243 5.64 25.79 -0.03
N LYS A 244 5.55 25.20 -1.23
CA LYS A 244 5.45 25.98 -2.49
C LYS A 244 4.07 26.56 -2.75
N ILE A 245 3.00 25.87 -2.37
CA ILE A 245 1.63 26.40 -2.52
C ILE A 245 1.44 27.60 -1.58
N ASP A 246 2.00 27.53 -0.37
CA ASP A 246 1.93 28.63 0.58
C ASP A 246 2.76 29.85 0.13
N LEU A 247 3.84 29.64 -0.64
CA LEU A 247 4.66 30.72 -1.21
C LEU A 247 4.03 31.37 -2.46
N GLU A 248 3.38 30.60 -3.34
CA GLU A 248 2.68 31.17 -4.52
C GLU A 248 1.42 31.95 -4.14
N GLN A 249 0.80 31.64 -2.99
CA GLN A 249 -0.31 32.42 -2.47
C GLN A 249 0.11 33.75 -1.83
N MET A 250 1.42 33.99 -1.67
CA MET A 250 1.98 35.23 -1.13
C MET A 250 2.57 36.17 -2.22
N GLU A 251 2.47 35.83 -3.50
CA GLU A 251 2.64 36.84 -4.55
C GLU A 251 1.42 37.79 -4.52
N PRO A 252 1.62 39.11 -4.33
CA PRO A 252 0.53 40.06 -4.47
C PRO A 252 0.00 39.94 -5.89
N VAL A 253 -1.31 39.74 -5.99
CA VAL A 253 -2.10 39.87 -7.22
C VAL A 253 -1.77 41.21 -7.87
N PHE A 254 -0.80 41.21 -8.77
CA PHE A 254 -0.73 42.22 -9.80
C PHE A 254 -1.85 41.91 -10.78
N PRO A 255 -2.82 42.82 -10.98
CA PRO A 255 -3.88 42.60 -11.94
C PRO A 255 -3.24 42.53 -13.33
N ARG A 256 -3.19 41.33 -13.91
CA ARG A 256 -3.02 41.17 -15.36
C ARG A 256 -4.35 41.48 -16.01
N ASP A 257 -4.55 42.77 -16.26
CA ASP A 257 -5.39 43.24 -17.35
C ASP A 257 -4.82 42.74 -18.69
N LEU A 258 -5.73 42.38 -19.61
CA LEU A 258 -5.51 41.97 -21.01
C LEU A 258 -4.78 40.62 -21.20
N THR A 259 -5.39 39.59 -21.81
CA THR A 259 -6.11 39.67 -23.08
C THR A 259 -7.37 38.79 -23.13
N THR A 260 -8.43 39.47 -23.53
CA THR A 260 -9.68 39.01 -24.15
C THR A 260 -9.50 37.81 -25.08
N VAL A 261 -10.20 36.71 -24.77
CA VAL A 261 -10.89 35.90 -25.79
C VAL A 261 -12.24 35.51 -25.21
N ASP A 262 -13.24 36.33 -25.54
CA ASP A 262 -14.63 35.95 -25.54
C ASP A 262 -14.84 34.74 -26.45
N LEU A 263 -15.41 33.67 -25.91
CA LEU A 263 -16.26 32.76 -26.68
C LEU A 263 -17.55 32.50 -25.89
N TYR A 264 -18.51 33.38 -26.19
CA TYR A 264 -19.94 33.18 -26.05
C TYR A 264 -20.39 31.85 -26.68
N MET A 265 -21.18 31.08 -25.93
CA MET A 265 -22.33 30.28 -26.39
C MET A 265 -23.06 29.79 -25.12
N ASN A 266 -23.94 30.61 -24.56
CA ASN A 266 -25.40 30.57 -24.81
C ASN A 266 -26.03 29.21 -24.51
N THR A 267 -26.73 29.11 -23.39
CA THR A 267 -28.08 28.52 -23.38
C THR A 267 -28.85 29.09 -22.20
N GLY A 268 -29.73 30.05 -22.51
CA GLY A 268 -30.72 30.53 -21.58
C GLY A 268 -31.74 29.43 -21.25
N THR A 269 -32.24 29.44 -20.03
CA THR A 269 -33.68 29.44 -19.76
C THR A 269 -33.88 29.71 -18.27
N ASN A 270 -34.33 30.94 -17.99
CA ASN A 270 -34.92 31.33 -16.73
C ASN A 270 -36.20 30.52 -16.51
N THR A 271 -36.19 29.64 -15.52
CA THR A 271 -37.40 29.21 -14.83
C THR A 271 -37.19 29.35 -13.33
N ASN A 272 -37.84 30.37 -12.78
CA ASN A 272 -38.10 30.53 -11.36
C ASN A 272 -38.72 29.25 -10.82
N THR A 273 -37.93 28.47 -10.08
CA THR A 273 -38.43 27.45 -9.18
C THR A 273 -37.76 27.63 -7.84
N ASN A 274 -38.59 28.01 -6.85
CA ASN A 274 -38.23 27.98 -5.43
C ASN A 274 -37.69 26.59 -5.10
N THR A 275 -36.38 26.48 -5.01
CA THR A 275 -35.70 25.25 -4.64
C THR A 275 -35.59 25.24 -3.12
N HIS A 276 -36.53 24.55 -2.49
CA HIS A 276 -36.35 24.02 -1.14
C HIS A 276 -35.17 23.04 -1.19
N ILE A 277 -34.03 23.44 -0.65
CA ILE A 277 -32.91 22.53 -0.39
C ILE A 277 -33.25 21.76 0.90
N GLY A 278 -33.97 20.66 0.74
CA GLY A 278 -34.06 19.63 1.77
C GLY A 278 -32.80 18.77 1.70
N PHE A 279 -31.98 18.80 2.74
CA PHE A 279 -30.94 17.78 2.93
C PHE A 279 -31.58 16.53 3.52
N THR A 280 -31.80 15.51 2.70
CA THR A 280 -32.02 14.15 3.18
C THR A 280 -30.67 13.47 3.35
N MET A 281 -30.27 13.22 4.61
CA MET A 281 -29.19 12.27 4.91
C MET A 281 -29.80 10.86 4.85
N ASP A 282 -29.77 10.25 3.66
CA ASP A 282 -29.99 8.82 3.54
C ASP A 282 -28.66 8.08 3.70
N GLY A 283 -28.53 7.32 4.78
CA GLY A 283 -27.34 6.50 5.02
C GLY A 283 -27.30 5.78 6.36
N CYS A 284 -28.37 5.07 6.74
CA CYS A 284 -28.28 4.00 7.73
C CYS A 284 -28.04 2.67 7.01
N ASP A 285 -26.79 2.21 6.96
CA ASP A 285 -26.47 0.83 6.57
C ASP A 285 -26.79 -0.10 7.76
N CYS A 286 -28.00 -0.67 7.76
CA CYS A 286 -28.38 -1.72 8.70
C CYS A 286 -27.84 -3.07 8.19
N TRP A 287 -26.86 -3.64 8.88
CA TRP A 287 -26.45 -5.03 8.64
C TRP A 287 -27.38 -5.97 9.41
N THR A 288 -28.36 -6.56 8.72
CA THR A 288 -29.15 -7.68 9.24
C THR A 288 -28.45 -9.00 8.95
N ILE A 289 -27.99 -9.68 10.01
CA ILE A 289 -27.71 -11.13 9.97
C ILE A 289 -29.03 -11.82 10.27
N GLY A 290 -29.56 -12.53 9.27
CA GLY A 290 -30.85 -13.20 9.37
C GLY A 290 -30.81 -14.43 10.26
N THR A 291 -31.68 -14.45 11.27
CA THR A 291 -32.58 -15.58 11.56
C THR A 291 -33.82 -15.05 12.28
N GLY A 292 -34.98 -15.14 11.62
CA GLY A 292 -36.29 -15.24 12.27
C GLY A 292 -36.88 -13.98 12.93
N THR A 293 -38.02 -13.56 12.37
CA THR A 293 -39.05 -12.65 12.92
C THR A 293 -38.85 -11.14 12.74
N ASN A 294 -39.95 -10.48 12.30
CA ASN A 294 -40.03 -9.12 11.75
C ASN A 294 -39.53 -8.02 12.69
N PRO A 295 -38.70 -7.07 12.21
CA PRO A 295 -38.62 -5.75 12.81
C PRO A 295 -39.52 -4.75 12.07
N MET A 296 -40.44 -4.11 12.80
CA MET A 296 -41.00 -2.80 12.40
C MET A 296 -39.89 -1.76 12.56
N CYS A 297 -39.54 -1.06 11.47
CA CYS A 297 -38.77 0.18 11.54
C CYS A 297 -39.74 1.35 11.58
N GLU A 298 -39.91 1.98 12.74
CA GLU A 298 -40.60 3.26 12.88
C GLU A 298 -39.61 4.39 12.58
N VAL A 299 -39.77 5.05 11.43
CA VAL A 299 -38.95 6.19 11.01
C VAL A 299 -39.54 7.44 11.63
N THR A 300 -38.93 7.97 12.69
CA THR A 300 -39.29 9.28 13.23
C THR A 300 -38.50 10.37 12.51
N THR A 301 -39.13 11.05 11.56
CA THR A 301 -38.53 12.14 10.80
C THR A 301 -38.70 13.46 11.55
N SER A 302 -37.66 13.95 12.22
CA SER A 302 -37.65 15.30 12.79
C SER A 302 -37.22 16.32 11.73
N VAL A 303 -38.15 17.15 11.27
CA VAL A 303 -37.90 18.25 10.32
C VAL A 303 -37.57 19.51 11.11
N TYR A 304 -36.35 20.03 10.95
CA TYR A 304 -35.97 21.34 11.49
C TYR A 304 -36.10 22.39 10.38
N THR A 305 -36.92 23.42 10.62
CA THR A 305 -37.07 24.56 9.72
C THR A 305 -36.24 25.73 10.27
N VAL A 306 -35.17 26.12 9.58
CA VAL A 306 -34.41 27.33 9.92
C VAL A 306 -34.86 28.44 8.98
N THR A 307 -35.59 29.42 9.53
CA THR A 307 -36.01 30.62 8.81
C THR A 307 -34.93 31.69 8.99
N VAL A 308 -34.20 32.02 7.92
CA VAL A 308 -33.27 33.15 7.92
C VAL A 308 -34.02 34.39 7.44
N ALA A 309 -34.23 35.35 8.35
CA ALA A 309 -34.84 36.63 8.01
C ALA A 309 -33.82 37.52 7.24
N PRO A 310 -34.22 38.18 6.13
CA PRO A 310 -33.32 39.06 5.41
C PRO A 310 -33.29 40.43 6.09
N GLY A 311 -32.11 40.85 6.53
CA GLY A 311 -31.80 42.25 6.81
C GLY A 311 -31.60 42.60 8.29
N SER A 312 -30.35 42.64 8.73
CA SER A 312 -29.84 43.63 9.69
C SER A 312 -28.34 43.47 9.85
N GLY A 313 -27.63 44.61 9.80
CA GLY A 313 -26.17 44.69 9.90
C GLY A 313 -25.62 44.33 11.30
N PRO A 314 -24.29 44.42 11.47
CA PRO A 314 -23.61 43.85 12.62
C PRO A 314 -23.75 44.78 13.83
N ARG A 315 -24.46 44.32 14.86
CA ARG A 315 -24.23 44.78 16.24
C ARG A 315 -24.18 43.59 17.17
N ALA A 316 -23.11 43.57 17.94
CA ALA A 316 -22.85 42.64 19.02
C ALA A 316 -24.01 42.63 20.02
N GLN A 317 -24.41 41.44 20.45
CA GLN A 317 -24.91 41.24 21.80
C GLN A 317 -24.71 39.79 22.26
N GLU A 318 -24.01 39.72 23.38
CA GLU A 318 -23.81 38.62 24.29
C GLU A 318 -25.16 38.24 24.93
N GLN A 319 -25.57 36.97 24.85
CA GLN A 319 -26.68 36.46 25.64
C GLN A 319 -26.56 34.95 25.89
N GLU A 320 -26.15 34.65 27.13
CA GLU A 320 -26.77 33.72 28.08
C GLU A 320 -27.42 32.44 27.51
N GLN A 321 -26.68 31.34 27.61
CA GLN A 321 -27.11 30.01 27.23
C GLN A 321 -27.68 29.29 28.46
N ASP A 322 -29.00 29.37 28.64
CA ASP A 322 -29.71 28.68 29.70
C ASP A 322 -30.25 27.31 29.24
N HIS A 323 -30.18 26.35 30.15
CA HIS A 323 -30.54 24.94 29.99
C HIS A 323 -31.96 24.70 29.44
N GLN A 324 -32.11 23.74 28.51
CA GLN A 324 -33.30 22.89 28.49
C GLN A 324 -32.98 21.40 28.34
N VAL A 325 -33.44 20.70 29.37
CA VAL A 325 -33.61 19.27 29.57
C VAL A 325 -34.69 18.74 28.61
N ALA A 326 -34.38 17.70 27.83
CA ALA A 326 -35.39 16.92 27.11
C ALA A 326 -35.46 15.50 27.68
N ARG A 327 -36.68 15.14 28.08
CA ARG A 327 -37.11 13.90 28.74
C ARG A 327 -36.99 12.69 27.82
N SER A 328 -36.68 11.55 28.42
CA SER A 328 -36.97 10.22 27.90
C SER A 328 -38.48 10.01 27.79
N GLN A 329 -38.97 9.56 26.64
CA GLN A 329 -40.25 8.86 26.55
C GLN A 329 -40.00 7.48 25.95
N SER A 330 -40.48 6.49 26.68
CA SER A 330 -40.52 5.08 26.34
C SER A 330 -41.72 4.82 25.43
N CYS A 331 -41.47 4.08 24.36
CA CYS A 331 -42.34 3.03 23.79
C CYS A 331 -41.41 2.05 23.09
#